data_AF-A0A538KHU7-F1
#
_entry.id   AF-A0A538KHU7-F1
#
_cell.length_a   1.000
_cell.length_b   1.000
_cell.length_c   1.000
_cell.angle_alpha   90.00
_cell.angle_beta   90.00
_cell.angle_gamma   90.00
#
_symmetry.space_group_name_H-M   'P 1'
#
loop_
_entity.id
_entity.type
_entity.pdbx_description
1 polymer ?
#
loop_
_entity_poly.entity_id
_entity_poly.type
_entity_poly.pdbx_seq_one_letter_code
_entity_poly.pdbx_strand_id
1 'polypeptide(L)'
;MLLHEPRAHPQREQRRPRPDVEGHKAHGRDQGHTLGPNSHIQKCIRIQFHIQVATVRLTRAERRAQTRAALLDAAARVFVERGFAGASVEAIAAEAGFTRGAFYSNFASKEELFVELLQERAFARYRAMARESAGVEPREIGARASRLIRGAEGRWLFRLWLEVLAHAGRDDATRRLAAGFWSETRRLGAEQIARAYAEAGREPPADPRDLASAFIALDVGLALQHFVDPRAVSLDAYPELFDLLFGDLQRNARS
;
A
#
# COMPACT_ATOMS: atom_id res chain seq x y z
N MET A 1 -2.19 11.78 -54.50
CA MET A 1 -3.66 11.61 -54.55
C MET A 1 -4.17 11.79 -53.13
N LEU A 2 -4.53 13.01 -52.66
CA LEU A 2 -5.76 13.80 -52.96
C LEU A 2 -7.02 12.94 -52.66
N LEU A 3 -7.98 13.29 -51.80
CA LEU A 3 -8.72 14.54 -51.56
C LEU A 3 -9.37 14.52 -50.15
N HIS A 4 -9.36 15.57 -49.31
CA HIS A 4 -10.17 16.81 -49.31
C HIS A 4 -11.56 16.67 -48.62
N GLU A 5 -11.77 17.40 -47.51
CA GLU A 5 -13.08 17.72 -46.91
C GLU A 5 -13.97 18.56 -47.86
N PRO A 6 -15.28 18.67 -47.54
CA PRO A 6 -15.79 20.02 -47.23
C PRO A 6 -16.86 20.13 -46.11
N ARG A 7 -16.82 21.27 -45.42
CA ARG A 7 -17.88 21.87 -44.56
C ARG A 7 -18.99 22.54 -45.39
N ALA A 8 -20.21 22.64 -44.84
CA ALA A 8 -21.06 23.85 -44.89
C ALA A 8 -22.29 23.80 -43.93
N HIS A 9 -22.43 24.84 -43.09
CA HIS A 9 -23.67 25.39 -42.47
C HIS A 9 -24.56 26.09 -43.55
N PRO A 10 -25.73 26.76 -43.31
CA PRO A 10 -26.41 27.22 -42.07
C PRO A 10 -27.98 27.09 -42.08
N GLN A 11 -28.69 27.57 -41.04
CA GLN A 11 -29.75 28.61 -41.16
C GLN A 11 -30.38 29.01 -39.81
N ARG A 12 -30.71 30.31 -39.74
CA ARG A 12 -31.23 31.14 -38.64
C ARG A 12 -32.77 31.18 -38.66
N GLU A 13 -33.31 31.93 -37.68
CA GLU A 13 -34.63 32.62 -37.62
C GLU A 13 -35.67 31.95 -36.71
N GLN A 14 -36.48 32.62 -35.88
CA GLN A 14 -36.81 34.05 -35.73
C GLN A 14 -37.51 34.30 -34.37
N ARG A 15 -37.73 35.58 -34.05
CA ARG A 15 -38.19 36.18 -32.78
C ARG A 15 -39.70 36.03 -32.47
N ARG A 16 -40.01 35.96 -31.15
CA ARG A 16 -41.13 36.51 -30.32
C ARG A 16 -42.38 37.16 -30.99
N PRO A 17 -43.60 37.05 -30.40
CA PRO A 17 -44.04 37.98 -29.33
C PRO A 17 -44.95 37.39 -28.21
N ARG A 18 -45.09 38.13 -27.10
CA ARG A 18 -46.10 37.95 -26.01
C ARG A 18 -47.44 38.60 -26.40
N PRO A 19 -48.55 38.25 -25.74
CA PRO A 19 -49.17 39.26 -24.86
C PRO A 19 -49.81 38.74 -23.55
N ASP A 20 -49.76 39.61 -22.54
CA ASP A 20 -50.74 40.06 -21.52
C ASP A 20 -52.21 39.57 -21.67
N VAL A 21 -53.14 39.49 -20.69
CA VAL A 21 -53.29 39.80 -19.24
C VAL A 21 -54.72 39.29 -18.86
N GLU A 22 -55.01 39.10 -17.56
CA GLU A 22 -56.37 38.97 -16.91
C GLU A 22 -57.18 37.67 -17.12
N GLY A 23 -57.83 37.05 -16.12
CA GLY A 23 -58.01 37.34 -14.69
C GLY A 23 -59.08 36.43 -14.04
N HIS A 24 -59.09 36.40 -12.70
CA HIS A 24 -60.20 36.05 -11.77
C HIS A 24 -60.54 34.55 -11.53
N LYS A 25 -60.77 34.02 -10.31
CA LYS A 25 -60.94 34.57 -8.94
C LYS A 25 -60.94 33.43 -7.88
N ALA A 26 -60.38 33.71 -6.68
CA ALA A 26 -60.81 33.37 -5.29
C ALA A 26 -61.25 31.93 -4.90
N HIS A 27 -60.97 31.33 -3.72
CA HIS A 27 -60.68 31.85 -2.38
C HIS A 27 -60.18 30.71 -1.45
N GLY A 28 -59.24 30.98 -0.54
CA GLY A 28 -58.85 30.08 0.55
C GLY A 28 -57.63 30.62 1.30
N ARG A 29 -57.86 31.26 2.43
CA ARG A 29 -56.88 32.00 3.25
C ARG A 29 -55.82 31.07 3.84
N ASP A 30 -54.54 31.44 3.71
CA ASP A 30 -53.58 31.21 4.79
C ASP A 30 -52.55 32.34 4.83
N GLN A 31 -52.37 32.93 6.01
CA GLN A 31 -51.57 34.12 6.21
C GLN A 31 -50.10 33.73 6.38
N GLY A 32 -49.23 34.42 5.63
CA GLY A 32 -47.79 34.25 5.72
C GLY A 32 -47.26 34.60 7.11
N HIS A 33 -46.83 33.59 7.86
CA HIS A 33 -45.91 33.78 8.96
C HIS A 33 -44.50 33.98 8.40
N THR A 34 -44.13 35.24 8.16
CA THR A 34 -42.72 35.63 8.09
C THR A 34 -42.07 35.27 9.42
N LEU A 35 -41.17 34.29 9.41
CA LEU A 35 -40.39 33.88 10.57
C LEU A 35 -39.56 35.08 11.06
N GLY A 36 -39.88 35.57 12.26
CA GLY A 36 -39.12 36.65 12.89
C GLY A 36 -37.66 36.24 13.18
N PRO A 37 -36.75 37.22 13.37
CA PRO A 37 -35.28 37.06 13.45
C PRO A 37 -34.74 36.17 14.60
N ASN A 38 -35.62 35.49 15.35
CA ASN A 38 -35.29 34.64 16.50
C ASN A 38 -36.06 33.30 16.50
N SER A 39 -36.54 32.81 15.36
CA SER A 39 -37.21 31.49 15.30
C SER A 39 -36.22 30.34 15.58
N HIS A 40 -36.68 29.27 16.23
CA HIS A 40 -35.86 28.06 16.48
C HIS A 40 -35.35 27.42 15.18
N ILE A 41 -36.05 27.60 14.06
CA ILE A 41 -35.64 27.14 12.73
C ILE A 41 -34.50 28.03 12.16
N GLN A 42 -34.51 29.34 12.43
CA GLN A 42 -33.38 30.24 12.12
C GLN A 42 -32.16 29.98 13.02
N LYS A 43 -32.36 29.52 14.27
CA LYS A 43 -31.26 29.01 15.11
C LYS A 43 -30.65 27.73 14.51
N CYS A 44 -31.44 26.80 13.96
CA CYS A 44 -30.91 25.62 13.29
C CYS A 44 -30.17 25.96 11.99
N ILE A 45 -30.67 26.88 11.16
CA ILE A 45 -30.00 27.31 9.91
C ILE A 45 -28.72 28.11 10.21
N ARG A 46 -28.68 28.89 11.30
CA ARG A 46 -27.47 29.64 11.72
C ARG A 46 -26.42 28.76 12.40
N ILE A 47 -26.79 27.58 12.92
CA ILE A 47 -25.84 26.55 13.39
C ILE A 47 -25.25 25.77 12.21
N GLN A 48 -25.82 25.89 11.00
CA GLN A 48 -25.43 25.11 9.81
C GLN A 48 -24.43 25.81 8.88
N PHE A 49 -23.91 26.99 9.21
CA PHE A 49 -22.94 27.70 8.38
C PHE A 49 -21.70 28.24 9.13
N HIS A 50 -21.35 27.63 10.26
CA HIS A 50 -20.06 27.81 10.95
C HIS A 50 -19.57 26.46 11.51
N ILE A 51 -19.54 25.41 10.67
CA ILE A 51 -18.55 24.34 10.88
C ILE A 51 -17.24 24.92 10.37
N GLN A 52 -16.61 25.72 11.22
CA GLN A 52 -15.18 25.87 11.24
C GLN A 52 -14.66 24.44 11.29
N VAL A 53 -14.06 23.95 10.19
CA VAL A 53 -13.26 22.74 10.24
C VAL A 53 -12.24 23.05 11.33
N ALA A 54 -12.44 22.50 12.52
CA ALA A 54 -11.43 22.48 13.54
C ALA A 54 -10.31 21.68 12.89
N THR A 55 -9.37 22.39 12.27
CA THR A 55 -8.11 21.82 11.82
C THR A 55 -7.51 21.27 13.10
N VAL A 56 -7.65 19.97 13.32
CA VAL A 56 -7.00 19.28 14.43
C VAL A 56 -5.54 19.70 14.33
N ARG A 57 -5.08 20.53 15.27
CA ARG A 57 -3.68 20.95 15.31
C ARG A 57 -2.90 19.69 15.62
N LEU A 58 -2.38 19.06 14.57
CA LEU A 58 -1.56 17.88 14.68
C LEU A 58 -0.52 18.13 15.76
N THR A 59 -0.38 17.18 16.67
CA THR A 59 0.70 17.18 17.64
C THR A 59 2.03 17.15 16.91
N ARG A 60 3.11 17.52 17.60
CA ARG A 60 4.47 17.42 17.02
C ARG A 60 4.78 15.98 16.57
N ALA A 61 4.26 14.99 17.30
CA ALA A 61 4.42 13.57 16.98
C ALA A 61 3.64 13.20 15.70
N GLU A 62 2.38 13.62 15.57
CA GLU A 62 1.57 13.34 14.37
C GLU A 62 2.14 14.00 13.12
N ARG A 63 2.61 15.26 13.22
CA ARG A 63 3.31 15.92 12.11
C ARG A 63 4.57 15.15 11.70
N ARG A 64 5.36 14.70 12.67
CA ARG A 64 6.56 13.91 12.41
C ARG A 64 6.21 12.60 11.71
N ALA A 65 5.20 11.88 12.17
CA ALA A 65 4.72 10.65 11.54
C ALA A 65 4.25 10.87 10.10
N GLN A 66 3.50 11.95 9.83
CA GLN A 66 3.07 12.30 8.47
C GLN A 66 4.23 12.62 7.55
N THR A 67 5.17 13.46 7.98
CA THR A 67 6.39 13.76 7.20
C THR A 67 7.17 12.49 6.92
N ARG A 68 7.27 11.60 7.90
CA ARG A 68 7.99 10.34 7.77
C ARG A 68 7.35 9.39 6.77
N ALA A 69 6.03 9.24 6.80
CA ALA A 69 5.30 8.47 5.80
C ALA A 69 5.47 9.07 4.39
N ALA A 70 5.38 10.38 4.25
CA ALA A 70 5.58 11.07 2.98
C ALA A 70 7.01 10.88 2.41
N LEU A 71 8.02 10.87 3.27
CA LEU A 71 9.41 10.57 2.88
C LEU A 71 9.58 9.12 2.41
N LEU A 72 8.91 8.15 3.04
CA LEU A 72 8.93 6.74 2.62
C LEU A 72 8.24 6.55 1.26
N ASP A 73 7.09 7.18 1.05
CA ASP A 73 6.37 7.17 -0.24
C ASP A 73 7.20 7.78 -1.36
N ALA A 74 7.83 8.94 -1.10
CA ALA A 74 8.73 9.59 -2.04
C ALA A 74 9.94 8.72 -2.36
N ALA A 75 10.55 8.12 -1.34
CA ALA A 75 11.68 7.23 -1.53
C ALA A 75 11.33 6.02 -2.39
N ALA A 76 10.15 5.42 -2.21
CA ALA A 76 9.69 4.32 -3.07
C ALA A 76 9.68 4.73 -4.55
N ARG A 77 9.16 5.93 -4.86
CA ARG A 77 9.16 6.47 -6.24
C ARG A 77 10.57 6.71 -6.77
N VAL A 78 11.42 7.36 -5.97
CA VAL A 78 12.81 7.66 -6.36
C VAL A 78 13.62 6.38 -6.56
N PHE A 79 13.46 5.36 -5.69
CA PHE A 79 14.17 4.09 -5.83
C PHE A 79 13.69 3.31 -7.05
N VAL A 80 12.40 3.33 -7.37
CA VAL A 80 11.86 2.70 -8.60
C VAL A 80 12.45 3.38 -9.85
N GLU A 81 12.60 4.69 -9.84
CA GLU A 81 13.15 5.45 -10.98
C GLU A 81 14.68 5.30 -11.11
N ARG A 82 15.42 5.38 -10.00
CA ARG A 82 16.88 5.61 -10.00
C ARG A 82 17.70 4.47 -9.41
N GLY A 83 17.05 3.44 -8.87
CA GLY A 83 17.70 2.41 -8.05
C GLY A 83 18.20 2.95 -6.71
N PHE A 84 18.74 2.06 -5.89
CA PHE A 84 19.29 2.41 -4.57
C PHE A 84 20.53 3.31 -4.68
N ALA A 85 21.45 2.96 -5.59
CA ALA A 85 22.70 3.70 -5.77
C ALA A 85 22.48 5.10 -6.36
N GLY A 86 21.56 5.25 -7.32
CA GLY A 86 21.26 6.53 -7.99
C GLY A 86 20.36 7.47 -7.18
N ALA A 87 19.69 6.97 -6.14
CA ALA A 87 18.90 7.79 -5.23
C ALA A 87 19.78 8.60 -4.27
N SER A 88 19.43 9.87 -4.05
CA SER A 88 20.04 10.74 -3.06
C SER A 88 19.03 11.25 -2.03
N VAL A 89 19.52 11.65 -0.86
CA VAL A 89 18.68 12.28 0.19
C VAL A 89 18.00 13.53 -0.35
N GLU A 90 18.70 14.31 -1.17
CA GLU A 90 18.17 15.51 -1.83
C GLU A 90 17.02 15.19 -2.76
N ALA A 91 17.16 14.15 -3.61
CA ALA A 91 16.11 13.74 -4.53
C ALA A 91 14.86 13.25 -3.76
N ILE A 92 15.04 12.46 -2.70
CA ILE A 92 13.95 11.96 -1.87
C ILE A 92 13.24 13.12 -1.15
N ALA A 93 13.99 14.05 -0.55
CA ALA A 93 13.42 15.19 0.15
C ALA A 93 12.64 16.10 -0.82
N ALA A 94 13.22 16.39 -2.00
CA ALA A 94 12.56 17.17 -3.04
C ALA A 94 11.27 16.51 -3.53
N GLU A 95 11.30 15.21 -3.82
CA GLU A 95 10.12 14.42 -4.22
C GLU A 95 9.03 14.42 -3.13
N ALA A 96 9.42 14.44 -1.85
CA ALA A 96 8.49 14.51 -0.73
C ALA A 96 7.97 15.93 -0.43
N GLY A 97 8.47 16.96 -1.11
CA GLY A 97 8.15 18.37 -0.81
C GLY A 97 8.76 18.87 0.51
N PHE A 98 9.85 18.27 0.97
CA PHE A 98 10.53 18.59 2.22
C PHE A 98 11.98 19.04 2.01
N THR A 99 12.57 19.65 3.03
CA THR A 99 13.98 20.03 3.03
C THR A 99 14.88 18.86 3.41
N ARG A 100 16.17 18.95 3.06
CA ARG A 100 17.19 18.00 3.53
C ARG A 100 17.26 17.93 5.07
N GLY A 101 17.05 19.06 5.77
CA GLY A 101 16.98 19.08 7.23
C GLY A 101 15.78 18.29 7.79
N ALA A 102 14.63 18.36 7.12
CA ALA A 102 13.46 17.58 7.50
C ALA A 102 13.69 16.07 7.31
N PHE A 103 14.43 15.66 6.27
CA PHE A 103 14.89 14.27 6.14
C PHE A 103 15.70 13.82 7.36
N TYR A 104 16.77 14.56 7.71
CA TYR A 104 17.66 14.17 8.81
C TYR A 104 17.02 14.27 10.20
N SER A 105 15.90 14.99 10.33
CA SER A 105 15.09 14.97 11.55
C SER A 105 14.28 13.67 11.72
N ASN A 106 14.13 12.88 10.67
CA ASN A 106 13.35 11.64 10.64
C ASN A 106 14.20 10.39 10.43
N PHE A 107 15.26 10.47 9.63
CA PHE A 107 16.15 9.36 9.29
C PHE A 107 17.61 9.82 9.33
N ALA A 108 18.49 9.05 9.94
CA ALA A 108 19.92 9.31 9.98
C ALA A 108 20.58 9.14 8.61
N SER A 109 20.07 8.23 7.76
CA SER A 109 20.63 8.02 6.42
C SER A 109 19.61 7.49 5.40
N LYS A 110 20.02 7.46 4.13
CA LYS A 110 19.25 6.85 3.02
C LYS A 110 19.09 5.35 3.25
N GLU A 111 20.12 4.70 3.78
CA GLU A 111 20.17 3.27 4.07
C GLU A 111 19.18 2.90 5.18
N GLU A 112 19.09 3.71 6.25
CA GLU A 112 18.09 3.53 7.30
C GLU A 112 16.67 3.66 6.75
N LEU A 113 16.40 4.75 6.01
CA LEU A 113 15.10 4.94 5.36
C LEU A 113 14.77 3.75 4.45
N PHE A 114 15.75 3.27 3.69
CA PHE A 114 15.57 2.17 2.76
C PHE A 114 15.16 0.87 3.47
N VAL A 115 15.89 0.50 4.54
CA VAL A 115 15.56 -0.70 5.32
C VAL A 115 14.16 -0.58 5.86
N GLU A 116 13.82 0.57 6.42
CA GLU A 116 12.49 0.78 6.93
C GLU A 116 11.41 0.73 5.85
N LEU A 117 11.64 1.29 4.66
CA LEU A 117 10.74 1.15 3.54
C LEU A 117 10.51 -0.32 3.19
N LEU A 118 11.57 -1.12 3.14
CA LEU A 118 11.45 -2.56 2.92
C LEU A 118 10.70 -3.25 4.06
N GLN A 119 10.97 -2.89 5.32
CA GLN A 119 10.26 -3.45 6.46
C GLN A 119 8.77 -3.11 6.40
N GLU A 120 8.42 -1.85 6.13
CA GLU A 120 7.03 -1.42 6.04
C GLU A 120 6.33 -2.12 4.87
N ARG A 121 6.90 -2.11 3.67
CA ARG A 121 6.26 -2.66 2.48
C ARG A 121 6.29 -4.18 2.45
N ALA A 122 7.43 -4.81 2.71
CA ALA A 122 7.56 -6.27 2.69
C ALA A 122 6.95 -6.90 3.94
N PHE A 123 7.20 -6.38 5.15
CA PHE A 123 6.61 -6.99 6.36
C PHE A 123 5.13 -6.70 6.51
N ALA A 124 4.59 -5.58 6.03
CA ALA A 124 3.13 -5.43 6.02
C ALA A 124 2.48 -6.58 5.24
N ARG A 125 3.10 -7.00 4.12
CA ARG A 125 2.61 -8.11 3.30
C ARG A 125 2.79 -9.45 3.99
N TYR A 126 3.97 -9.73 4.56
CA TYR A 126 4.18 -10.95 5.34
C TYR A 126 3.26 -11.03 6.56
N ARG A 127 3.05 -9.92 7.27
CA ARG A 127 2.15 -9.84 8.43
C ARG A 127 0.68 -9.99 8.01
N ALA A 128 0.28 -9.40 6.87
CA ALA A 128 -1.06 -9.58 6.32
C ALA A 128 -1.30 -11.06 5.97
N MET A 129 -0.38 -11.67 5.21
CA MET A 129 -0.42 -13.11 4.93
C MET A 129 -0.50 -13.92 6.23
N ALA A 130 0.41 -13.69 7.18
CA ALA A 130 0.43 -14.38 8.47
C ALA A 130 -0.88 -14.27 9.25
N ARG A 131 -1.49 -13.08 9.31
CA ARG A 131 -2.80 -12.87 9.97
C ARG A 131 -3.94 -13.58 9.25
N GLU A 132 -3.88 -13.60 7.92
CA GLU A 132 -4.91 -14.17 7.05
C GLU A 132 -4.68 -15.65 6.73
N SER A 133 -3.60 -16.26 7.24
CA SER A 133 -3.26 -17.67 7.04
C SER A 133 -4.02 -18.61 7.99
N ALA A 134 -4.58 -18.10 9.09
CA ALA A 134 -5.29 -18.92 10.06
C ALA A 134 -6.52 -19.58 9.41
N GLY A 135 -6.58 -20.91 9.44
CA GLY A 135 -7.65 -21.69 8.82
C GLY A 135 -7.65 -21.67 7.28
N VAL A 136 -6.60 -21.15 6.64
CA VAL A 136 -6.45 -21.17 5.19
C VAL A 136 -5.56 -22.33 4.78
N GLU A 137 -5.93 -23.02 3.71
CA GLU A 137 -5.16 -24.15 3.20
C GLU A 137 -3.77 -23.70 2.71
N PRO A 138 -2.66 -24.40 3.05
CA PRO A 138 -1.31 -24.04 2.64
C PRO A 138 -1.18 -23.73 1.16
N ARG A 139 -1.86 -24.50 0.32
CA ARG A 139 -1.90 -24.28 -1.12
C ARG A 139 -2.40 -22.87 -1.49
N GLU A 140 -3.44 -22.38 -0.81
CA GLU A 140 -3.97 -21.03 -1.03
C GLU A 140 -3.02 -19.96 -0.49
N ILE A 141 -2.32 -20.22 0.62
CA ILE A 141 -1.25 -19.34 1.12
C ILE A 141 -0.13 -19.22 0.07
N GLY A 142 0.29 -20.33 -0.53
CA GLY A 142 1.26 -20.35 -1.63
C GLY A 142 0.77 -19.59 -2.87
N ALA A 143 -0.50 -19.73 -3.22
CA ALA A 143 -1.11 -18.96 -4.33
C ALA A 143 -1.10 -17.45 -4.06
N ARG A 144 -1.37 -17.03 -2.81
CA ARG A 144 -1.26 -15.62 -2.38
C ARG A 144 0.18 -15.12 -2.47
N ALA A 145 1.14 -15.90 -1.99
CA ALA A 145 2.57 -15.59 -2.09
C ALA A 145 3.01 -15.37 -3.55
N SER A 146 2.62 -16.29 -4.45
CA SER A 146 2.89 -16.19 -5.88
C SER A 146 2.36 -14.89 -6.49
N ARG A 147 1.08 -14.56 -6.23
CA ARG A 147 0.45 -13.30 -6.70
C ARG A 147 1.19 -12.06 -6.20
N LEU A 148 1.61 -12.09 -4.95
CA LEU A 148 2.36 -11.00 -4.32
C LEU A 148 3.70 -10.78 -5.03
N ILE A 149 4.50 -11.83 -5.21
CA ILE A 149 5.83 -11.72 -5.85
C ILE A 149 5.70 -11.27 -7.31
N ARG A 150 4.71 -11.80 -8.04
CA ARG A 150 4.44 -11.42 -9.44
C ARG A 150 3.96 -9.99 -9.60
N GLY A 151 3.30 -9.42 -8.60
CA GLY A 151 2.76 -8.06 -8.66
C GLY A 151 3.84 -7.03 -8.94
N ALA A 152 3.46 -5.89 -9.54
CA ALA A 152 4.40 -4.80 -9.84
C ALA A 152 5.23 -4.41 -8.61
N GLU A 153 4.59 -4.38 -7.44
CA GLU A 153 5.25 -4.08 -6.18
C GLU A 153 6.27 -5.14 -5.75
N GLY A 154 5.91 -6.41 -5.83
CA GLY A 154 6.82 -7.52 -5.50
C GLY A 154 8.07 -7.50 -6.38
N ARG A 155 7.91 -7.25 -7.69
CA ARG A 155 9.03 -7.21 -8.64
C ARG A 155 10.02 -6.08 -8.35
N TRP A 156 9.53 -4.86 -8.07
CA TRP A 156 10.45 -3.75 -7.80
C TRP A 156 11.10 -3.85 -6.42
N LEU A 157 10.37 -4.31 -5.40
CA LEU A 157 10.94 -4.60 -4.07
C LEU A 157 12.05 -5.66 -4.17
N PHE A 158 11.81 -6.73 -4.93
CA PHE A 158 12.81 -7.78 -5.12
C PHE A 158 14.06 -7.27 -5.84
N ARG A 159 13.89 -6.49 -6.91
CA ARG A 159 15.03 -5.85 -7.61
C ARG A 159 15.86 -4.96 -6.67
N LEU A 160 15.21 -4.08 -5.91
CA LEU A 160 15.91 -3.22 -4.96
C LEU A 160 16.62 -4.03 -3.87
N TRP A 161 16.02 -5.14 -3.45
CA TRP A 161 16.66 -6.03 -2.49
C TRP A 161 17.95 -6.65 -3.04
N LEU A 162 17.97 -7.07 -4.30
CA LEU A 162 19.20 -7.56 -4.96
C LEU A 162 20.30 -6.50 -4.98
N GLU A 163 19.96 -5.24 -5.24
CA GLU A 163 20.93 -4.13 -5.19
C GLU A 163 21.56 -4.02 -3.80
N VAL A 164 20.75 -4.13 -2.73
CA VAL A 164 21.25 -4.07 -1.36
C VAL A 164 22.05 -5.30 -0.97
N LEU A 165 21.66 -6.51 -1.38
CA LEU A 165 22.46 -7.70 -1.14
C LEU A 165 23.85 -7.59 -1.80
N ALA A 166 23.90 -7.03 -3.01
CA ALA A 166 25.17 -6.76 -3.69
C ALA A 166 26.04 -5.73 -2.93
N HIS A 167 25.43 -4.73 -2.30
CA HIS A 167 26.15 -3.74 -1.47
C HIS A 167 26.57 -4.30 -0.11
N ALA A 168 25.75 -5.13 0.53
CA ALA A 168 26.05 -5.77 1.81
C ALA A 168 27.31 -6.66 1.78
N GLY A 169 27.65 -7.20 0.61
CA GLY A 169 28.91 -7.92 0.39
C GLY A 169 30.16 -7.04 0.48
N ARG A 170 30.02 -5.71 0.39
CA ARG A 170 31.12 -4.74 0.30
C ARG A 170 31.14 -3.70 1.41
N ASP A 171 30.00 -3.46 2.06
CA ASP A 171 29.84 -2.44 3.09
C ASP A 171 29.21 -3.02 4.37
N ASP A 172 29.88 -2.81 5.50
CA ASP A 172 29.46 -3.35 6.81
C ASP A 172 28.18 -2.70 7.34
N ALA A 173 27.94 -1.41 7.04
CA ALA A 173 26.73 -0.73 7.47
C ALA A 173 25.50 -1.33 6.76
N THR A 174 25.58 -1.47 5.44
CA THR A 174 24.56 -2.13 4.61
C THR A 174 24.39 -3.59 5.02
N ARG A 175 25.47 -4.31 5.37
CA ARG A 175 25.39 -5.68 5.87
C ARG A 175 24.61 -5.79 7.18
N ARG A 176 24.87 -4.90 8.15
CA ARG A 176 24.12 -4.86 9.42
C ARG A 176 22.64 -4.55 9.20
N LEU A 177 22.35 -3.63 8.29
CA LEU A 177 21.01 -3.25 7.90
C LEU A 177 20.24 -4.41 7.24
N ALA A 178 20.87 -5.10 6.28
CA ALA A 178 20.28 -6.30 5.67
C ALA A 178 20.10 -7.45 6.68
N ALA A 179 21.04 -7.63 7.61
CA ALA A 179 20.93 -8.60 8.69
C ALA A 179 19.74 -8.29 9.61
N GLY A 180 19.50 -7.01 9.92
CA GLY A 180 18.36 -6.55 10.70
C GLY A 180 17.02 -6.91 10.03
N PHE A 181 16.91 -6.65 8.72
CA PHE A 181 15.74 -7.09 7.94
C PHE A 181 15.53 -8.60 8.04
N TRP A 182 16.54 -9.41 7.73
CA TRP A 182 16.40 -10.87 7.77
C TRP A 182 16.07 -11.44 9.15
N SER A 183 16.56 -10.81 10.21
CA SER A 183 16.33 -11.27 11.57
C SER A 183 14.87 -11.12 11.97
N GLU A 184 14.24 -10.01 11.58
CA GLU A 184 12.81 -9.79 11.81
C GLU A 184 11.95 -10.71 10.91
N THR A 185 12.31 -10.91 9.64
CA THR A 185 11.60 -11.87 8.75
C THR A 185 11.63 -13.28 9.34
N ARG A 186 12.81 -13.75 9.79
CA ARG A 186 12.97 -15.07 10.42
C ARG A 186 12.17 -15.18 11.70
N ARG A 187 12.17 -14.15 12.54
CA ARG A 187 11.40 -14.13 13.79
C ARG A 187 9.90 -14.29 13.50
N LEU A 188 9.35 -13.49 12.60
CA LEU A 188 7.93 -13.55 12.22
C LEU A 188 7.58 -14.90 11.57
N GLY A 189 8.44 -15.43 10.69
CA GLY A 189 8.25 -16.74 10.07
C GLY A 189 8.26 -17.88 11.10
N ALA A 190 9.21 -17.86 12.03
CA ALA A 190 9.33 -18.87 13.09
C ALA A 190 8.12 -18.87 14.03
N GLU A 191 7.63 -17.69 14.41
CA GLU A 191 6.41 -17.54 15.24
C GLU A 191 5.19 -18.17 14.54
N GLN A 192 5.05 -17.96 13.23
CA GLN A 192 3.96 -18.51 12.45
C GLN A 192 4.05 -20.03 12.26
N ILE A 193 5.26 -20.54 12.00
CA ILE A 193 5.50 -21.98 11.90
C ILE A 193 5.20 -22.65 13.25
N ALA A 194 5.76 -22.14 14.35
CA ALA A 194 5.51 -22.67 15.68
C ALA A 194 4.01 -22.70 16.03
N ARG A 195 3.30 -21.60 15.71
CA ARG A 195 1.86 -21.51 15.91
C ARG A 195 1.08 -22.55 15.09
N ALA A 196 1.41 -22.72 13.80
CA ALA A 196 0.74 -23.67 12.93
C ALA A 196 0.91 -25.13 13.42
N TYR A 197 2.11 -25.50 13.88
CA TYR A 197 2.36 -26.82 14.46
C TYR A 197 1.61 -27.03 15.78
N ALA A 198 1.59 -26.01 16.65
CA ALA A 198 0.84 -26.06 17.91
C ALA A 198 -0.68 -26.20 17.70
N GLU A 199 -1.26 -25.45 16.76
CA GLU A 199 -2.68 -25.55 16.39
C GLU A 199 -3.03 -26.92 15.79
N ALA A 200 -2.09 -27.56 15.09
CA ALA A 200 -2.24 -28.92 14.57
C ALA A 200 -2.00 -30.03 15.62
N GLY A 201 -1.60 -29.69 16.84
CA GLY A 201 -1.26 -30.65 17.88
C GLY A 201 -0.02 -31.49 17.54
N ARG A 202 0.94 -30.92 16.81
CA ARG A 202 2.14 -31.62 16.33
C ARG A 202 3.42 -30.90 16.74
N GLU A 203 4.50 -31.66 16.84
CA GLU A 203 5.83 -31.10 17.05
C GLU A 203 6.49 -30.77 15.70
N PRO A 204 7.14 -29.60 15.56
CA PRO A 204 7.88 -29.30 14.34
C PRO A 204 9.09 -30.24 14.19
N PRO A 205 9.43 -30.65 12.95
CA PRO A 205 10.52 -31.60 12.71
C PRO A 205 11.92 -31.00 12.97
N ALA A 206 12.02 -29.68 13.15
CA ALA A 206 13.23 -28.95 13.48
C ALA A 206 12.85 -27.64 14.20
N ASP A 207 13.85 -26.87 14.66
CA ASP A 207 13.60 -25.54 15.24
C ASP A 207 12.82 -24.67 14.22
N PRO A 208 11.67 -24.06 14.60
CA PRO A 208 10.92 -23.15 13.73
C PRO A 208 11.76 -22.02 13.12
N ARG A 209 12.85 -21.58 13.77
CA ARG A 209 13.80 -20.61 13.23
C ARG A 209 14.60 -21.14 12.05
N ASP A 210 14.99 -22.41 12.10
CA ASP A 210 15.69 -23.08 11.01
C ASP A 210 14.75 -23.35 9.85
N LEU A 211 13.52 -23.78 10.14
CA LEU A 211 12.46 -23.93 9.13
C LEU A 211 12.14 -22.61 8.43
N ALA A 212 12.03 -21.51 9.19
CA ALA A 212 11.83 -20.17 8.61
C ALA A 212 13.02 -19.74 7.74
N SER A 213 14.25 -20.04 8.16
CA SER A 213 15.46 -19.76 7.39
C SER A 213 15.51 -20.55 6.08
N ALA A 214 15.18 -21.84 6.12
CA ALA A 214 15.10 -22.69 4.94
C ALA A 214 14.01 -22.22 3.97
N PHE A 215 12.83 -21.85 4.49
CA PHE A 215 11.75 -21.30 3.68
C PHE A 215 12.14 -19.99 3.00
N ILE A 216 12.79 -19.08 3.74
CA ILE A 216 13.34 -17.84 3.19
C ILE A 216 14.35 -18.14 2.06
N ALA A 217 15.25 -19.10 2.26
CA ALA A 217 16.25 -19.45 1.25
C ALA A 217 15.58 -20.00 -0.03
N LEU A 218 14.56 -20.84 0.13
CA LEU A 218 13.76 -21.37 -0.98
C LEU A 218 13.03 -20.24 -1.73
N ASP A 219 12.34 -19.36 -1.00
CA ASP A 219 11.59 -18.24 -1.56
C ASP A 219 12.50 -17.28 -2.36
N VAL A 220 13.62 -16.86 -1.74
CA VAL A 220 14.60 -15.99 -2.41
C VAL A 220 15.20 -16.67 -3.64
N GLY A 221 15.54 -17.96 -3.53
CA GLY A 221 16.11 -18.73 -4.62
C GLY A 221 15.16 -18.86 -5.81
N LEU A 222 13.87 -19.11 -5.57
CA LEU A 222 12.85 -19.20 -6.61
C LEU A 222 12.54 -17.82 -7.21
N ALA A 223 12.38 -16.80 -6.38
CA ALA A 223 12.16 -15.43 -6.85
C ALA A 223 13.34 -14.93 -7.69
N LEU A 224 14.58 -15.24 -7.31
CA LEU A 224 15.79 -14.88 -8.06
C LEU A 224 15.80 -15.56 -9.43
N GLN A 225 15.59 -16.87 -9.47
CA GLN A 225 15.59 -17.61 -10.73
C GLN A 225 14.44 -17.18 -11.64
N HIS A 226 13.23 -16.99 -11.10
CA HIS A 226 12.08 -16.46 -11.84
C HIS A 226 12.35 -15.05 -12.39
N PHE A 227 13.03 -14.20 -11.61
CA PHE A 227 13.38 -12.85 -12.05
C PHE A 227 14.32 -12.86 -13.26
N VAL A 228 15.22 -13.85 -13.34
CA VAL A 228 16.18 -14.00 -14.45
C VAL A 228 15.57 -14.75 -15.63
N ASP A 229 14.87 -15.85 -15.39
CA ASP A 229 14.22 -16.68 -16.41
C ASP A 229 12.78 -17.05 -15.97
N PRO A 230 11.81 -16.15 -16.20
CA PRO A 230 10.43 -16.38 -15.79
C PRO A 230 9.72 -17.47 -16.61
N ARG A 231 10.30 -17.89 -17.74
CA ARG A 231 9.73 -18.95 -18.59
C ARG A 231 10.13 -20.33 -18.09
N ALA A 232 11.38 -20.51 -17.66
CA ALA A 232 11.86 -21.77 -17.12
C ALA A 232 11.43 -21.99 -15.67
N VAL A 233 11.37 -20.93 -14.86
CA VAL A 233 11.04 -21.02 -13.44
C VAL A 233 9.73 -20.28 -13.18
N SER A 234 8.61 -20.99 -13.13
CA SER A 234 7.33 -20.37 -12.77
C SER A 234 7.12 -20.33 -11.26
N LEU A 235 6.63 -19.19 -10.75
CA LEU A 235 6.12 -19.08 -9.37
C LEU A 235 4.76 -19.78 -9.19
N ASP A 236 4.25 -20.50 -10.20
CA ASP A 236 3.05 -21.33 -10.10
C ASP A 236 3.34 -22.60 -9.31
N ALA A 237 4.60 -22.88 -9.01
CA ALA A 237 5.01 -23.95 -8.11
C ALA A 237 4.79 -23.60 -6.62
N TYR A 238 4.55 -22.34 -6.27
CA TYR A 238 4.39 -21.92 -4.87
C TYR A 238 3.21 -22.62 -4.15
N PRO A 239 2.00 -22.73 -4.72
CA PRO A 239 0.92 -23.49 -4.11
C PRO A 239 1.32 -24.92 -3.73
N GLU A 240 1.96 -25.64 -4.65
CA GLU A 240 2.40 -27.03 -4.47
C GLU A 240 3.55 -27.13 -3.47
N LEU A 241 4.47 -26.17 -3.45
CA LEU A 241 5.55 -26.12 -2.46
C LEU A 241 5.03 -25.87 -1.05
N PHE A 242 4.06 -24.97 -0.87
CA PHE A 242 3.43 -24.76 0.42
C PHE A 242 2.62 -25.97 0.88
N ASP A 243 1.92 -26.62 -0.05
CA ASP A 243 1.19 -27.87 0.24
C ASP A 243 2.13 -29.01 0.62
N LEU A 244 3.27 -29.14 -0.07
CA LEU A 244 4.30 -30.11 0.26
C LEU A 244 4.89 -29.87 1.65
N LEU A 245 5.17 -28.61 2.01
CA LEU A 245 5.82 -28.26 3.28
C LEU A 245 4.87 -28.27 4.48
N PHE A 246 3.60 -27.88 4.26
CA PHE A 246 2.66 -27.62 5.36
C PHE A 246 1.32 -28.34 5.23
N GLY A 247 1.03 -29.02 4.12
CA GLY A 247 -0.25 -29.71 3.89
C GLY A 247 -0.53 -30.84 4.89
N ASP A 248 0.52 -31.45 5.44
CA ASP A 248 0.39 -32.46 6.49
C ASP A 248 -0.19 -31.91 7.80
N LEU A 249 -0.05 -30.61 8.05
CA LEU A 249 -0.56 -29.95 9.26
C LEU A 249 -2.09 -29.89 9.30
N GLN A 250 -2.76 -29.96 8.15
CA GLN A 250 -4.22 -29.80 8.06
C GLN A 250 -4.99 -31.11 7.84
N ARG A 251 -4.32 -32.16 7.35
CA ARG A 251 -4.98 -33.43 6.98
C ARG A 251 -5.68 -34.16 8.13
N ASN A 252 -5.33 -33.91 9.39
CA ASN A 252 -5.93 -34.59 10.55
C ASN A 252 -6.78 -33.70 11.46
N ALA A 253 -6.94 -32.40 11.16
CA ALA A 253 -7.82 -31.52 11.94
C ALA A 253 -9.32 -31.72 11.63
N ARG A 254 -9.64 -32.57 10.63
CA ARG A 254 -11.01 -32.86 10.16
C ARG A 254 -11.49 -34.28 10.52
N SER A 255 -10.81 -34.99 11.40
CA SER A 255 -11.18 -36.33 11.86
C SER A 255 -11.49 -36.33 13.35
#